data_AF-A0A5J4QQ01-F1
#
_entry.id   AF-A0A5J4QQ01-F1
#
_cell.length_a   1.000
_cell.length_b   1.000
_cell.length_c   1.000
_cell.angle_alpha   90.00
_cell.angle_beta   90.00
_cell.angle_gamma   90.00
#
_symmetry.space_group_name_H-M   'P 1'
#
loop_
_entity.id
_entity.type
_entity.pdbx_description
1 polymer ?
#
loop_
_entity_poly.entity_id
_entity_poly.type
_entity_poly.pdbx_seq_one_letter_code
_entity_poly.pdbx_strand_id
1 'polypeptide(L)'
;MKRKKSILVLLLSLFFVITGMEAKAVGTFVPGQKDALVREETLRSYHVFDNLFAGINLGATYSAFDANNLNFKKVGDYLSPDISIYLGKWISPTTGIRLSYEWGKNKTLNRPSRDLIEYSRYGGFGDVLFNLNNVFGTYKENQRWSVVPFAGIGFIRGVGNGSVHSTNNLAARFGLQLNYRITDALTLNLEGSGNLVDDNFNAHVTGVQYDGYVNTTIGISYRFKNSDNNRYFKKLSVADAVRSGSLADAPDNQGKVIQELEKLIGEQKNTISTQAQKINELEQQLLSVADKDSRFNLNNAHILSPVLTFKINEFQILEHHEPNIFLVAQTLKDNPNMNLTITGYADKATGTPEVNKNIANLRATSVKRKLVNEYGINSDRLEVISVGSEAQIFEKNNWNRAIIFILSNK
;
A
#
# COMPACT_ATOMS: atom_id res chain seq x y z
N MET A 1 6.61 21.21 13.08
CA MET A 1 7.25 20.37 12.04
C MET A 1 7.24 18.86 12.31
N LYS A 2 6.89 18.40 13.53
CA LYS A 2 6.95 16.97 13.92
C LYS A 2 5.69 16.13 13.62
N ARG A 3 4.56 16.73 13.22
CA ARG A 3 3.26 16.00 13.04
C ARG A 3 2.93 15.60 11.59
N LYS A 4 3.65 16.10 10.57
CA LYS A 4 3.40 15.77 9.14
C LYS A 4 3.79 14.34 8.75
N LYS A 5 4.74 13.72 9.47
CA LYS A 5 5.30 12.40 9.11
C LYS A 5 4.50 11.20 9.64
N SER A 6 3.72 11.38 10.71
CA SER A 6 3.02 10.26 11.36
C SER A 6 1.82 9.73 10.58
N ILE A 7 1.13 10.59 9.79
CA ILE A 7 -0.05 10.19 9.02
C ILE A 7 0.35 9.53 7.68
N LEU A 8 1.42 10.00 7.05
CA LEU A 8 1.97 9.40 5.82
C LEU A 8 2.58 8.00 6.08
N VAL A 9 3.17 7.79 7.27
CA VAL A 9 3.68 6.49 7.72
C VAL A 9 2.54 5.52 8.09
N LEU A 10 1.40 6.02 8.58
CA LEU A 10 0.20 5.20 8.81
C LEU A 10 -0.44 4.76 7.48
N LEU A 11 -0.43 5.62 6.47
CA LEU A 11 -0.98 5.33 5.14
C LEU A 11 -0.11 4.38 4.31
N LEU A 12 1.23 4.44 4.45
CA LEU A 12 2.15 3.49 3.81
C LEU A 12 2.22 2.12 4.51
N SER A 13 2.02 2.07 5.84
CA SER A 13 1.98 0.79 6.57
C SER A 13 0.74 -0.03 6.25
N LEU A 14 -0.42 0.61 5.99
CA LEU A 14 -1.60 -0.10 5.49
C LEU A 14 -1.40 -0.67 4.06
N PHE A 15 -0.53 -0.05 3.27
CA PHE A 15 -0.22 -0.49 1.90
C PHE A 15 0.73 -1.71 1.86
N PHE A 16 1.64 -1.84 2.84
CA PHE A 16 2.58 -2.96 2.93
C PHE A 16 2.02 -4.22 3.60
N VAL A 17 0.99 -4.10 4.45
CA VAL A 17 0.35 -5.26 5.08
C VAL A 17 -0.37 -6.15 4.07
N ILE A 18 -0.74 -5.62 2.89
CA ILE A 18 -1.51 -6.35 1.88
C ILE A 18 -0.60 -6.96 0.78
N THR A 19 0.59 -6.43 0.55
CA THR A 19 1.55 -6.98 -0.44
C THR A 19 2.53 -8.01 0.16
N GLY A 20 2.52 -8.20 1.49
CA GLY A 20 3.45 -9.10 2.19
C GLY A 20 2.98 -10.53 2.40
N MET A 21 1.81 -10.92 1.88
CA MET A 21 1.32 -12.30 1.93
C MET A 21 1.54 -13.02 0.59
N GLU A 22 2.75 -13.02 0.07
CA GLU A 22 3.12 -14.01 -0.96
C GLU A 22 4.65 -14.19 -0.97
N ALA A 23 5.06 -15.45 -1.07
CA ALA A 23 6.43 -15.96 -1.11
C ALA A 23 7.18 -16.07 0.23
N LYS A 24 6.95 -17.17 0.96
CA LYS A 24 8.05 -18.06 1.40
C LYS A 24 7.55 -19.46 1.84
N ALA A 25 8.33 -20.45 1.40
CA ALA A 25 8.43 -21.85 1.82
C ALA A 25 7.55 -22.90 1.11
N VAL A 26 8.09 -23.41 -0.01
CA VAL A 26 7.90 -24.81 -0.44
C VAL A 26 8.68 -25.69 0.52
N GLY A 27 7.99 -26.52 1.29
CA GLY A 27 8.59 -27.52 2.17
C GLY A 27 7.53 -28.44 2.77
N THR A 28 7.36 -29.61 2.16
CA THR A 28 6.57 -30.77 2.61
C THR A 28 5.15 -30.49 3.13
N PHE A 29 4.17 -30.58 2.24
CA PHE A 29 2.76 -30.51 2.60
C PHE A 29 2.35 -31.69 3.49
N VAL A 30 1.86 -31.38 4.69
CA VAL A 30 1.11 -32.33 5.53
C VAL A 30 -0.21 -32.68 4.81
N PRO A 31 -0.67 -33.94 4.79
CA PRO A 31 -2.01 -34.28 4.30
C PRO A 31 -3.06 -33.48 5.09
N GLY A 32 -3.80 -32.60 4.41
CA GLY A 32 -4.73 -31.62 5.00
C GLY A 32 -4.33 -30.15 4.78
N GLN A 33 -3.04 -29.83 4.57
CA GLN A 33 -2.61 -28.49 4.16
C GLN A 33 -2.83 -28.22 2.67
N LYS A 34 -2.87 -29.27 1.82
CA LYS A 34 -3.30 -29.13 0.42
C LYS A 34 -4.73 -28.60 0.31
N ASP A 35 -5.66 -29.06 1.16
CA ASP A 35 -7.05 -28.60 1.13
C ASP A 35 -7.23 -27.18 1.70
N ALA A 36 -6.27 -26.72 2.53
CA ALA A 36 -6.22 -25.34 3.03
C ALA A 36 -5.58 -24.37 2.02
N LEU A 37 -4.58 -24.83 1.24
CA LEU A 37 -3.92 -24.06 0.18
C LEU A 37 -4.71 -24.06 -1.15
N VAL A 38 -5.64 -24.98 -1.34
CA VAL A 38 -6.64 -24.99 -2.44
C VAL A 38 -7.82 -24.03 -2.17
N ARG A 39 -7.78 -23.23 -1.09
CA ARG A 39 -8.73 -22.12 -0.89
C ARG A 39 -8.42 -20.85 -1.68
N GLU A 40 -7.56 -20.93 -2.70
CA GLU A 40 -7.63 -19.95 -3.79
C GLU A 40 -8.93 -20.17 -4.55
N GLU A 41 -9.90 -19.29 -4.33
CA GLU A 41 -11.05 -19.18 -5.20
C GLU A 41 -10.54 -18.72 -6.56
N THR A 42 -10.31 -19.65 -7.47
CA THR A 42 -9.83 -19.35 -8.82
C THR A 42 -10.85 -18.43 -9.49
N LEU A 43 -10.50 -17.15 -9.61
CA LEU A 43 -11.32 -16.16 -10.29
C LEU A 43 -11.15 -16.34 -11.79
N ARG A 44 -12.23 -16.09 -12.54
CA ARG A 44 -12.13 -16.01 -14.00
C ARG A 44 -11.15 -14.91 -14.41
N SER A 45 -10.53 -15.07 -15.58
CA SER A 45 -9.76 -13.98 -16.20
C SER A 45 -10.69 -12.85 -16.63
N TYR A 46 -10.28 -11.61 -16.41
CA TYR A 46 -11.07 -10.39 -16.70
C TYR A 46 -10.30 -9.44 -17.61
N HIS A 47 -11.01 -8.80 -18.53
CA HIS A 47 -10.45 -7.82 -19.45
C HIS A 47 -10.24 -6.45 -18.79
N VAL A 48 -9.52 -5.58 -19.49
CA VAL A 48 -9.18 -4.22 -19.04
C VAL A 48 -10.42 -3.38 -18.72
N PHE A 49 -11.54 -3.57 -19.44
CA PHE A 49 -12.78 -2.82 -19.23
C PHE A 49 -13.79 -3.49 -18.29
N ASP A 50 -13.45 -4.63 -17.69
CA ASP A 50 -14.34 -5.30 -16.73
C ASP A 50 -14.27 -4.64 -15.35
N ASN A 51 -15.30 -4.86 -14.53
CA ASN A 51 -15.39 -4.43 -13.15
C ASN A 51 -15.32 -2.89 -12.96
N LEU A 52 -15.72 -2.15 -13.98
CA LEU A 52 -15.88 -0.71 -13.93
C LEU A 52 -17.12 -0.30 -13.14
N PHE A 53 -17.05 0.83 -12.48
CA PHE A 53 -18.20 1.49 -11.85
C PHE A 53 -18.06 3.01 -11.95
N ALA A 54 -19.18 3.71 -12.02
CA ALA A 54 -19.23 5.17 -11.97
C ALA A 54 -20.28 5.61 -10.96
N GLY A 55 -20.17 6.80 -10.41
CA GLY A 55 -21.16 7.29 -9.47
C GLY A 55 -21.13 8.79 -9.26
N ILE A 56 -22.15 9.24 -8.54
CA ILE A 56 -22.35 10.62 -8.12
C ILE A 56 -22.70 10.64 -6.63
N ASN A 57 -22.05 11.53 -5.89
CA ASN A 57 -22.31 11.77 -4.48
C ASN A 57 -22.72 13.24 -4.27
N LEU A 58 -23.61 13.46 -3.32
CA LEU A 58 -24.12 14.77 -2.90
C LEU A 58 -24.07 14.84 -1.38
N GLY A 59 -23.66 15.97 -0.83
CA GLY A 59 -23.62 16.14 0.61
C GLY A 59 -23.08 17.47 1.06
N ALA A 60 -22.41 17.45 2.21
CA ALA A 60 -21.88 18.64 2.84
C ALA A 60 -20.38 18.52 3.11
N THR A 61 -19.69 19.64 2.93
CA THR A 61 -18.34 19.89 3.41
C THR A 61 -18.40 20.69 4.71
N TYR A 62 -17.57 20.33 5.68
CA TYR A 62 -17.24 21.13 6.84
C TYR A 62 -15.80 21.66 6.71
N SER A 63 -15.65 22.99 6.67
CA SER A 63 -14.34 23.65 6.59
C SER A 63 -13.65 23.65 7.96
N ALA A 64 -12.60 22.84 8.11
CA ALA A 64 -11.89 22.61 9.38
C ALA A 64 -10.54 23.37 9.46
N PHE A 65 -10.49 24.59 8.92
CA PHE A 65 -9.26 25.38 8.78
C PHE A 65 -8.78 26.04 10.08
N ASP A 66 -9.66 26.32 11.04
CA ASP A 66 -9.29 26.88 12.35
C ASP A 66 -9.52 25.87 13.48
N ALA A 67 -8.67 24.84 13.52
CA ALA A 67 -8.75 23.74 14.49
C ALA A 67 -8.68 24.20 15.97
N ASN A 68 -8.16 25.41 16.23
CA ASN A 68 -8.01 25.96 17.59
C ASN A 68 -9.27 26.65 18.11
N ASN A 69 -10.26 26.94 17.24
CA ASN A 69 -11.53 27.60 17.58
C ASN A 69 -12.77 26.74 17.25
N LEU A 70 -12.62 25.41 17.17
CA LEU A 70 -13.72 24.49 16.88
C LEU A 70 -14.79 24.58 17.98
N ASN A 71 -15.82 25.39 17.73
CA ASN A 71 -16.99 25.51 18.58
C ASN A 71 -18.10 24.59 18.05
N PHE A 72 -18.30 23.46 18.70
CA PHE A 72 -19.34 22.48 18.33
C PHE A 72 -20.77 23.03 18.34
N LYS A 73 -21.01 24.20 18.95
CA LYS A 73 -22.31 24.89 18.91
C LYS A 73 -22.56 25.69 17.61
N LYS A 74 -21.55 25.87 16.75
CA LYS A 74 -21.60 26.66 15.50
C LYS A 74 -21.23 25.85 14.26
N VAL A 75 -21.36 24.52 14.31
CA VAL A 75 -20.98 23.62 13.19
C VAL A 75 -21.73 23.97 11.90
N GLY A 76 -23.01 24.36 12.00
CA GLY A 76 -23.83 24.74 10.84
C GLY A 76 -23.29 25.92 10.05
N ASP A 77 -22.60 26.86 10.69
CA ASP A 77 -22.09 28.07 10.05
C ASP A 77 -21.02 27.74 8.99
N TYR A 78 -20.29 26.64 9.18
CA TYR A 78 -19.19 26.15 8.34
C TYR A 78 -19.58 25.01 7.39
N LEU A 79 -20.86 24.64 7.36
CA LEU A 79 -21.37 23.70 6.37
C LEU A 79 -21.62 24.39 5.04
N SER A 80 -21.22 23.71 3.97
CA SER A 80 -21.42 24.10 2.58
C SER A 80 -21.71 22.87 1.73
N PRO A 81 -22.47 23.00 0.62
CA PRO A 81 -22.77 21.87 -0.25
C PRO A 81 -21.53 21.35 -0.96
N ASP A 82 -21.52 20.04 -1.21
CA ASP A 82 -20.48 19.32 -1.96
C ASP A 82 -21.12 18.30 -2.92
N ILE A 83 -20.56 18.21 -4.11
CA ILE A 83 -20.92 17.24 -5.14
C ILE A 83 -19.64 16.60 -5.67
N SER A 84 -19.65 15.29 -5.87
CA SER A 84 -18.57 14.60 -6.56
C SER A 84 -19.09 13.58 -7.54
N ILE A 85 -18.34 13.40 -8.63
CA ILE A 85 -18.51 12.30 -9.57
C ILE A 85 -17.24 11.46 -9.59
N TYR A 86 -17.37 10.19 -9.92
CA TYR A 86 -16.20 9.32 -10.04
C TYR A 86 -16.40 8.19 -11.03
N LEU A 87 -15.28 7.69 -11.51
CA LEU A 87 -15.14 6.46 -12.28
C LEU A 87 -14.07 5.60 -11.59
N GLY A 88 -14.34 4.33 -11.38
CA GLY A 88 -13.39 3.40 -10.78
C GLY A 88 -13.45 2.01 -11.37
N LYS A 89 -12.46 1.21 -11.01
CA LYS A 89 -12.31 -0.19 -11.40
C LYS A 89 -11.93 -1.01 -10.19
N TRP A 90 -12.63 -2.12 -9.96
CA TRP A 90 -12.13 -3.16 -9.07
C TRP A 90 -11.11 -4.02 -9.83
N ILE A 91 -9.87 -4.08 -9.35
CA ILE A 91 -8.80 -4.89 -9.93
C ILE A 91 -8.92 -6.32 -9.43
N SER A 92 -9.29 -6.47 -8.16
CA SER A 92 -9.61 -7.74 -7.51
C SER A 92 -10.87 -7.58 -6.64
N PRO A 93 -11.39 -8.66 -6.04
CA PRO A 93 -12.46 -8.54 -5.05
C PRO A 93 -12.08 -7.64 -3.85
N THR A 94 -10.80 -7.51 -3.52
CA THR A 94 -10.31 -6.77 -2.36
C THR A 94 -9.90 -5.35 -2.69
N THR A 95 -9.42 -5.08 -3.91
CA THR A 95 -8.70 -3.84 -4.22
C THR A 95 -9.25 -3.18 -5.48
N GLY A 96 -9.47 -1.87 -5.40
CA GLY A 96 -9.93 -1.05 -6.52
C GLY A 96 -9.19 0.27 -6.62
N ILE A 97 -9.35 0.93 -7.76
CA ILE A 97 -8.87 2.29 -8.01
C ILE A 97 -10.03 3.16 -8.44
N ARG A 98 -9.99 4.46 -8.10
CA ARG A 98 -11.06 5.41 -8.40
C ARG A 98 -10.47 6.77 -8.76
N LEU A 99 -10.90 7.34 -9.87
CA LEU A 99 -10.69 8.72 -10.22
C LEU A 99 -11.97 9.50 -9.88
N SER A 100 -11.85 10.53 -9.05
CA SER A 100 -12.97 11.38 -8.65
C SER A 100 -12.72 12.84 -8.99
N TYR A 101 -13.81 13.56 -9.24
CA TYR A 101 -13.82 15.00 -9.41
C TYR A 101 -14.90 15.59 -8.50
N GLU A 102 -14.52 16.59 -7.72
CA GLU A 102 -15.30 17.22 -6.68
C GLU A 102 -15.48 18.71 -6.97
N TRP A 103 -16.70 19.17 -6.75
CA TRP A 103 -17.05 20.59 -6.71
C TRP A 103 -17.78 20.87 -5.40
N GLY A 104 -17.36 21.91 -4.70
CA GLY A 104 -17.99 22.29 -3.45
C GLY A 104 -17.69 23.73 -3.10
N LYS A 105 -18.16 24.14 -1.93
CA LYS A 105 -17.79 25.43 -1.36
C LYS A 105 -17.17 25.23 0.01
N ASN A 106 -16.31 26.17 0.36
CA ASN A 106 -15.72 26.25 1.70
C ASN A 106 -15.96 27.64 2.27
N LYS A 107 -15.91 27.72 3.59
CA LYS A 107 -15.99 28.98 4.32
C LYS A 107 -14.72 29.20 5.12
N THR A 108 -14.23 30.43 5.09
CA THR A 108 -13.11 30.89 5.92
C THR A 108 -13.49 32.17 6.65
N LEU A 109 -12.83 32.45 7.77
CA LEU A 109 -13.11 33.64 8.57
C LEU A 109 -12.36 34.85 8.00
N ASN A 110 -13.06 35.95 7.75
CA ASN A 110 -12.45 37.25 7.50
C ASN A 110 -11.95 37.83 8.82
N ARG A 111 -10.63 37.81 9.09
CA ARG A 111 -10.10 38.23 10.40
C ARG A 111 -10.38 39.71 10.75
N PRO A 112 -10.36 40.67 9.81
CA PRO A 112 -10.73 42.06 10.09
C PRO A 112 -12.20 42.27 10.47
N SER A 113 -13.17 41.66 9.77
CA SER A 113 -14.61 41.89 9.99
C SER A 113 -15.31 40.82 10.84
N ARG A 114 -14.65 39.67 11.06
CA ARG A 114 -15.18 38.44 11.67
C ARG A 114 -16.35 37.78 10.91
N ASP A 115 -16.59 38.18 9.67
CA ASP A 115 -17.59 37.54 8.81
C ASP A 115 -17.04 36.28 8.15
N LEU A 116 -17.93 35.35 7.79
CA LEU A 116 -17.57 34.17 7.01
C LEU A 116 -17.57 34.50 5.52
N ILE A 117 -16.45 34.26 4.85
CA ILE A 117 -16.33 34.37 3.39
C ILE A 117 -16.46 32.96 2.81
N GLU A 118 -17.41 32.79 1.90
CA GLU A 118 -17.58 31.57 1.13
C GLU A 118 -16.82 31.66 -0.21
N TYR A 119 -16.11 30.59 -0.56
CA TYR A 119 -15.37 30.48 -1.81
C TYR A 119 -15.56 29.09 -2.43
N SER A 120 -15.49 29.02 -3.76
CA SER A 120 -15.70 27.79 -4.52
C SER A 120 -14.43 26.94 -4.55
N ARG A 121 -14.59 25.62 -4.57
CA ARG A 121 -13.51 24.64 -4.68
C ARG A 121 -13.81 23.64 -5.79
N TYR A 122 -12.77 23.31 -6.55
CA TYR A 122 -12.76 22.21 -7.51
C TYR A 122 -11.56 21.31 -7.26
N GLY A 123 -11.72 19.99 -7.29
CA GLY A 123 -10.61 19.08 -7.06
C GLY A 123 -10.74 17.74 -7.75
N GLY A 124 -9.64 17.24 -8.31
CA GLY A 124 -9.55 15.91 -8.91
C GLY A 124 -8.64 15.01 -8.09
N PHE A 125 -9.05 13.76 -7.83
CA PHE A 125 -8.32 12.81 -6.97
C PHE A 125 -8.24 11.42 -7.58
N GLY A 126 -7.09 10.77 -7.41
CA GLY A 126 -6.93 9.33 -7.61
C GLY A 126 -6.87 8.61 -6.25
N ASP A 127 -7.80 7.70 -6.02
CA ASP A 127 -7.95 6.93 -4.79
C ASP A 127 -7.67 5.43 -5.03
N VAL A 128 -7.08 4.78 -4.03
CA VAL A 128 -7.04 3.32 -3.88
C VAL A 128 -8.10 2.92 -2.86
N LEU A 129 -8.87 1.89 -3.19
CA LEU A 129 -10.00 1.38 -2.42
C LEU A 129 -9.70 -0.02 -1.89
N PHE A 130 -10.09 -0.30 -0.65
CA PHE A 130 -9.95 -1.63 -0.05
C PHE A 130 -11.29 -2.13 0.47
N ASN A 131 -11.77 -3.28 0.01
CA ASN A 131 -13.02 -3.87 0.46
C ASN A 131 -12.77 -4.80 1.66
N LEU A 132 -12.98 -4.28 2.88
CA LEU A 132 -12.65 -5.01 4.11
C LEU A 132 -13.43 -6.32 4.26
N ASN A 133 -14.63 -6.41 3.71
CA ASN A 133 -15.43 -7.63 3.72
C ASN A 133 -14.71 -8.80 3.04
N ASN A 134 -13.96 -8.52 1.98
CA ASN A 134 -13.25 -9.52 1.19
C ASN A 134 -11.78 -9.67 1.64
N VAL A 135 -11.23 -8.70 2.37
CA VAL A 135 -9.89 -8.82 2.97
C VAL A 135 -9.94 -9.75 4.18
N PHE A 136 -10.93 -9.57 5.06
CA PHE A 136 -11.05 -10.38 6.29
C PHE A 136 -12.05 -11.54 6.17
N GLY A 137 -12.66 -11.72 4.99
CA GLY A 137 -13.69 -12.71 4.76
C GLY A 137 -13.64 -13.29 3.35
N THR A 138 -14.34 -14.41 3.16
CA THR A 138 -14.46 -15.06 1.85
C THR A 138 -15.32 -14.23 0.90
N TYR A 139 -14.89 -14.13 -0.36
CA TYR A 139 -15.65 -13.42 -1.37
C TYR A 139 -17.03 -14.05 -1.61
N LYS A 140 -18.06 -13.21 -1.51
CA LYS A 140 -19.47 -13.56 -1.76
C LYS A 140 -20.02 -12.70 -2.90
N GLU A 141 -20.43 -13.34 -3.98
CA GLU A 141 -20.96 -12.65 -5.17
C GLU A 141 -22.22 -11.82 -4.83
N ASN A 142 -23.06 -12.34 -3.92
CA ASN A 142 -24.32 -11.73 -3.47
C ASN A 142 -24.16 -10.81 -2.24
N GLN A 143 -22.92 -10.39 -1.91
CA GLN A 143 -22.67 -9.50 -0.78
C GLN A 143 -23.44 -8.17 -0.93
N ARG A 144 -24.36 -7.92 0.00
CA ARG A 144 -25.25 -6.75 -0.01
C ARG A 144 -24.61 -5.48 0.54
N TRP A 145 -23.71 -5.58 1.50
CA TRP A 145 -23.06 -4.43 2.11
C TRP A 145 -21.55 -4.54 2.05
N SER A 146 -20.85 -3.41 1.92
CA SER A 146 -19.39 -3.39 2.03
C SER A 146 -18.86 -2.15 2.75
N VAL A 147 -17.76 -2.34 3.45
CA VAL A 147 -17.01 -1.29 4.15
C VAL A 147 -15.71 -1.08 3.38
N VAL A 148 -15.54 0.12 2.84
CA VAL A 148 -14.46 0.44 1.91
C VAL A 148 -13.69 1.67 2.39
N PRO A 149 -12.62 1.50 3.20
CA PRO A 149 -11.65 2.57 3.38
C PRO A 149 -10.94 2.88 2.05
N PHE A 150 -10.58 4.14 1.89
CA PHE A 150 -9.81 4.61 0.76
C PHE A 150 -8.80 5.68 1.13
N ALA A 151 -7.77 5.78 0.32
CA ALA A 151 -6.76 6.83 0.41
C ALA A 151 -6.32 7.24 -1.00
N GLY A 152 -5.99 8.51 -1.16
CA GLY A 152 -5.70 9.08 -2.46
C GLY A 152 -4.93 10.39 -2.39
N ILE A 153 -4.55 10.85 -3.57
CA ILE A 153 -3.91 12.15 -3.78
C ILE A 153 -4.62 12.88 -4.91
N GLY A 154 -4.61 14.21 -4.86
CA GLY A 154 -5.29 15.00 -5.85
C GLY A 154 -4.80 16.44 -5.93
N PHE A 155 -5.31 17.14 -6.94
CA PHE A 155 -5.11 18.57 -7.11
C PHE A 155 -6.42 19.27 -6.80
N ILE A 156 -6.35 20.34 -6.00
CA ILE A 156 -7.49 21.15 -5.62
C ILE A 156 -7.20 22.61 -5.95
N ARG A 157 -8.18 23.27 -6.55
CA ARG A 157 -8.20 24.71 -6.78
C ARG A 157 -9.28 25.37 -5.93
N GLY A 158 -8.86 26.30 -5.06
CA GLY A 158 -9.75 27.29 -4.47
C GLY A 158 -9.92 28.46 -5.43
N VAL A 159 -11.15 28.81 -5.76
CA VAL A 159 -11.45 30.00 -6.56
C VAL A 159 -11.82 31.12 -5.61
N GLY A 160 -10.97 32.16 -5.63
CA GLY A 160 -11.08 33.30 -4.76
C GLY A 160 -12.41 34.05 -4.89
N ASN A 161 -12.83 34.67 -3.79
CA ASN A 161 -14.01 35.53 -3.72
C ASN A 161 -13.68 36.73 -2.83
N GLY A 162 -13.62 37.93 -3.42
CA GLY A 162 -13.24 39.15 -2.71
C GLY A 162 -11.85 39.05 -2.08
N SER A 163 -11.80 38.99 -0.75
CA SER A 163 -10.55 38.96 0.04
C SER A 163 -9.81 37.61 0.05
N VAL A 164 -10.41 36.54 -0.49
CA VAL A 164 -9.76 35.24 -0.63
C VAL A 164 -9.12 35.13 -2.02
N HIS A 165 -7.81 34.88 -2.09
CA HIS A 165 -7.12 34.69 -3.37
C HIS A 165 -7.35 33.27 -3.92
N SER A 166 -7.30 33.13 -5.24
CA SER A 166 -7.33 31.79 -5.85
C SER A 166 -6.03 31.03 -5.56
N THR A 167 -6.14 29.75 -5.25
CA THR A 167 -5.00 28.91 -4.88
C THR A 167 -5.07 27.56 -5.60
N ASN A 168 -3.92 26.97 -5.92
CA ASN A 168 -3.81 25.60 -6.42
C ASN A 168 -2.95 24.82 -5.43
N ASN A 169 -3.43 23.68 -4.98
CA ASN A 169 -2.79 22.90 -3.93
C ASN A 169 -2.81 21.41 -4.27
N LEU A 170 -1.75 20.72 -3.87
CA LEU A 170 -1.79 19.27 -3.77
C LEU A 170 -2.55 18.90 -2.50
N ALA A 171 -3.32 17.82 -2.56
CA ALA A 171 -4.12 17.34 -1.45
C ALA A 171 -3.91 15.85 -1.23
N ALA A 172 -3.82 15.47 0.04
CA ALA A 172 -3.97 14.08 0.46
C ALA A 172 -5.41 13.86 0.91
N ARG A 173 -6.00 12.74 0.49
CA ARG A 173 -7.38 12.36 0.79
C ARG A 173 -7.39 10.99 1.46
N PHE A 174 -8.22 10.83 2.46
CA PHE A 174 -8.53 9.54 3.07
C PHE A 174 -9.98 9.52 3.51
N GLY A 175 -10.59 8.35 3.57
CA GLY A 175 -11.97 8.25 3.98
C GLY A 175 -12.48 6.83 4.11
N LEU A 176 -13.77 6.74 4.39
CA LEU A 176 -14.52 5.51 4.55
C LEU A 176 -15.81 5.61 3.74
N GLN A 177 -16.05 4.62 2.89
CA GLN A 177 -17.27 4.47 2.11
C GLN A 177 -18.02 3.23 2.60
N LEU A 178 -19.26 3.41 3.03
CA LEU A 178 -20.21 2.35 3.33
C LEU A 178 -21.13 2.16 2.13
N ASN A 179 -21.22 0.94 1.63
CA ASN A 179 -21.99 0.62 0.43
C ASN A 179 -23.13 -0.33 0.77
N TYR A 180 -24.30 -0.08 0.19
CA TYR A 180 -25.44 -0.98 0.19
C TYR A 180 -25.93 -1.23 -1.24
N ARG A 181 -25.82 -2.47 -1.69
CA ARG A 181 -26.20 -2.93 -3.02
C ARG A 181 -27.72 -3.10 -3.10
N ILE A 182 -28.38 -2.16 -3.76
CA ILE A 182 -29.82 -2.20 -4.04
C ILE A 182 -30.09 -3.28 -5.10
N THR A 183 -29.40 -3.19 -6.23
CA THR A 183 -29.47 -4.16 -7.34
C THR A 183 -28.06 -4.56 -7.77
N ASP A 184 -27.92 -5.55 -8.65
CA ASP A 184 -26.59 -5.90 -9.17
C ASP A 184 -25.91 -4.75 -9.90
N ALA A 185 -26.68 -3.79 -10.42
CA ALA A 185 -26.16 -2.60 -11.08
C ALA A 185 -26.00 -1.40 -10.14
N LEU A 186 -26.88 -1.22 -9.16
CA LEU A 186 -26.99 0.01 -8.37
C LEU A 186 -26.61 -0.19 -6.91
N THR A 187 -25.72 0.66 -6.43
CA THR A 187 -25.25 0.73 -5.04
C THR A 187 -25.55 2.10 -4.47
N LEU A 188 -26.19 2.16 -3.31
CA LEU A 188 -26.24 3.35 -2.47
C LEU A 188 -24.95 3.40 -1.64
N ASN A 189 -24.33 4.56 -1.54
CA ASN A 189 -23.13 4.75 -0.73
C ASN A 189 -23.30 5.93 0.24
N LEU A 190 -22.65 5.81 1.41
CA LEU A 190 -22.40 6.88 2.36
C LEU A 190 -20.88 7.01 2.51
N GLU A 191 -20.34 8.18 2.21
CA GLU A 191 -18.90 8.44 2.19
C GLU A 191 -18.54 9.60 3.12
N GLY A 192 -17.63 9.33 4.06
CA GLY A 192 -16.95 10.34 4.86
C GLY A 192 -15.50 10.47 4.43
N SER A 193 -15.02 11.68 4.13
CA SER A 193 -13.64 11.92 3.70
C SER A 193 -12.99 13.08 4.44
N GLY A 194 -11.71 12.94 4.76
CA GLY A 194 -10.83 13.99 5.24
C GLY A 194 -9.83 14.37 4.16
N ASN A 195 -9.69 15.67 3.92
CA ASN A 195 -8.82 16.22 2.89
C ASN A 195 -7.82 17.17 3.56
N LEU A 196 -6.52 16.86 3.42
CA LEU A 196 -5.43 17.65 3.94
C LEU A 196 -4.76 18.39 2.78
N VAL A 197 -4.62 19.71 2.93
CA VAL A 197 -4.09 20.63 1.94
C VAL A 197 -2.99 21.48 2.58
N ASP A 198 -2.13 22.08 1.75
CA ASP A 198 -1.11 22.99 2.24
C ASP A 198 -1.72 24.22 2.93
N ASP A 199 -0.97 24.81 3.89
CA ASP A 199 -1.39 25.89 4.79
C ASP A 199 -1.86 27.18 4.08
N ASN A 200 -1.60 27.31 2.77
CA ASN A 200 -2.02 28.48 2.00
C ASN A 200 -3.44 28.33 1.42
N PHE A 201 -4.14 27.21 1.64
CA PHE A 201 -5.41 26.92 0.99
C PHE A 201 -6.53 27.90 1.35
N ASN A 202 -6.57 28.39 2.59
CA ASN A 202 -7.53 29.38 3.09
C ASN A 202 -7.08 30.86 2.91
N ALA A 203 -5.97 31.10 2.19
CA ALA A 203 -5.31 32.40 2.00
C ALA A 203 -4.70 33.06 3.26
N HIS A 204 -4.40 32.30 4.32
CA HIS A 204 -3.71 32.77 5.53
C HIS A 204 -2.59 31.81 5.96
N VAL A 205 -1.38 32.33 6.19
CA VAL A 205 -0.25 31.54 6.75
C VAL A 205 -0.21 31.74 8.26
N THR A 206 -0.67 30.77 9.05
CA THR A 206 -0.57 30.86 10.52
C THR A 206 -0.23 29.55 11.18
N GLY A 207 1.07 29.20 11.24
CA GLY A 207 1.70 28.35 12.28
C GLY A 207 1.23 26.89 12.46
N VAL A 208 0.01 26.55 12.06
CA VAL A 208 -0.52 25.21 11.83
C VAL A 208 -0.03 24.80 10.46
N GLN A 209 0.45 23.58 10.27
CA GLN A 209 1.24 23.31 9.06
C GLN A 209 0.42 22.82 7.86
N TYR A 210 -0.88 22.67 8.01
CA TYR A 210 -1.82 22.15 7.01
C TYR A 210 -3.23 22.65 7.30
N ASP A 211 -3.91 23.06 6.25
CA ASP A 211 -5.36 23.28 6.23
C ASP A 211 -6.06 21.95 5.94
N GLY A 212 -7.32 21.82 6.33
CA GLY A 212 -8.10 20.64 5.98
C GLY A 212 -9.60 20.85 6.02
N TYR A 213 -10.32 19.99 5.31
CA TYR A 213 -11.78 19.99 5.29
C TYR A 213 -12.30 18.55 5.28
N VAL A 214 -13.51 18.37 5.78
CA VAL A 214 -14.17 17.06 5.90
C VAL A 214 -15.43 17.05 5.06
N ASN A 215 -15.65 16.00 4.28
CA ASN A 215 -16.89 15.81 3.52
C ASN A 215 -17.70 14.66 4.14
N THR A 216 -19.01 14.80 4.10
CA THR A 216 -19.96 13.71 4.36
C THR A 216 -21.00 13.72 3.25
N THR A 217 -21.05 12.65 2.47
CA THR A 217 -21.86 12.58 1.24
C THR A 217 -22.62 11.28 1.15
N ILE A 218 -23.78 11.32 0.51
CA ILE A 218 -24.56 10.15 0.13
C ILE A 218 -24.63 10.11 -1.40
N GLY A 219 -24.57 8.93 -2.00
CA GLY A 219 -24.53 8.84 -3.44
C GLY A 219 -24.99 7.51 -4.01
N ILE A 220 -25.05 7.47 -5.34
CA ILE A 220 -25.40 6.27 -6.09
C ILE A 220 -24.26 5.94 -7.04
N SER A 221 -23.88 4.66 -7.06
CA SER A 221 -22.91 4.10 -7.99
C SER A 221 -23.58 3.09 -8.91
N TYR A 222 -23.32 3.20 -10.21
CA TYR A 222 -23.65 2.23 -11.23
C TYR A 222 -22.42 1.37 -11.56
N ARG A 223 -22.53 0.05 -11.41
CA ARG A 223 -21.49 -0.91 -11.80
C ARG A 223 -21.78 -1.43 -13.19
N PHE A 224 -20.84 -1.31 -14.13
CA PHE A 224 -21.02 -1.71 -15.53
C PHE A 224 -21.02 -3.24 -15.69
N LYS A 225 -21.55 -3.73 -16.81
CA LYS A 225 -21.40 -5.14 -17.18
C LYS A 225 -19.98 -5.39 -17.65
N ASN A 226 -19.46 -6.54 -17.28
CA ASN A 226 -18.23 -7.13 -17.76
C ASN A 226 -18.48 -7.77 -19.14
N SER A 227 -17.41 -8.20 -19.82
CA SER A 227 -17.45 -8.86 -21.12
C SER A 227 -18.27 -10.15 -21.11
N ASP A 228 -18.44 -10.77 -19.95
CA ASP A 228 -19.25 -11.99 -19.74
C ASP A 228 -20.72 -11.69 -19.37
N ASN A 229 -21.17 -10.44 -19.53
CA ASN A 229 -22.49 -9.94 -19.12
C ASN A 229 -22.80 -9.97 -17.62
N ASN A 230 -21.88 -10.45 -16.77
CA ASN A 230 -21.98 -10.31 -15.30
C ASN A 230 -21.46 -8.93 -14.87
N ARG A 231 -21.65 -8.57 -13.59
CA ARG A 231 -21.15 -7.29 -13.04
C ARG A 231 -20.10 -7.46 -11.96
N TYR A 232 -19.93 -8.66 -11.46
CA TYR A 232 -19.07 -8.98 -10.32
C TYR A 232 -18.13 -10.12 -10.68
N PHE A 233 -17.04 -10.23 -9.91
CA PHE A 233 -16.15 -11.37 -10.00
C PHE A 233 -16.92 -12.67 -9.81
N LYS A 234 -16.58 -13.67 -10.62
CA LYS A 234 -17.17 -15.00 -10.63
C LYS A 234 -16.07 -16.00 -10.35
N LYS A 235 -16.39 -16.97 -9.50
CA LYS A 235 -15.53 -18.13 -9.28
C LYS A 235 -15.56 -19.00 -10.55
N LEU A 236 -14.44 -19.60 -10.89
CA LEU A 236 -14.40 -20.65 -11.91
C LEU A 236 -15.13 -21.87 -11.36
N SER A 237 -16.23 -22.26 -12.00
CA SER A 237 -16.83 -23.57 -11.78
C SER A 237 -16.29 -24.54 -12.84
N VAL A 238 -15.90 -25.74 -12.43
CA VAL A 238 -15.41 -26.80 -13.33
C VAL A 238 -16.46 -27.11 -14.42
N ALA A 239 -17.75 -26.99 -14.10
CA ALA A 239 -18.85 -27.19 -15.04
C ALA A 239 -18.98 -26.07 -16.09
N ASP A 240 -18.62 -24.82 -15.75
CA ASP A 240 -18.68 -23.69 -16.69
C ASP A 240 -17.45 -23.60 -17.59
N ALA A 241 -16.28 -24.01 -17.10
CA ALA A 241 -15.07 -24.16 -17.92
C ALA A 241 -15.26 -25.21 -19.03
N VAL A 242 -16.04 -26.27 -18.75
CA VAL A 242 -16.44 -27.31 -19.70
C VAL A 242 -17.54 -26.83 -20.65
N ARG A 243 -18.46 -25.96 -20.20
CA ARG A 243 -19.56 -25.43 -21.02
C ARG A 243 -19.19 -24.27 -21.95
N SER A 244 -18.12 -23.53 -21.67
CA SER A 244 -17.66 -22.42 -22.52
C SER A 244 -16.96 -22.88 -23.80
N GLY A 245 -16.74 -24.18 -23.99
CA GLY A 245 -16.48 -24.78 -25.30
C GLY A 245 -17.79 -25.28 -25.88
N SER A 246 -18.31 -24.59 -26.90
CA SER A 246 -19.54 -24.92 -27.61
C SER A 246 -19.63 -26.42 -27.98
N LEU A 247 -20.42 -27.17 -27.22
CA LEU A 247 -20.94 -28.48 -27.64
C LEU A 247 -22.22 -28.24 -28.42
N ALA A 248 -22.07 -27.93 -29.70
CA ALA A 248 -23.04 -28.30 -30.71
C ALA A 248 -22.27 -29.15 -31.74
N ASP A 249 -22.65 -30.42 -31.83
CA ASP A 249 -22.30 -31.38 -32.88
C ASP A 249 -20.92 -32.04 -32.82
N ALA A 250 -20.81 -33.16 -32.08
CA ALA A 250 -20.32 -34.47 -32.58
C ALA A 250 -20.05 -35.47 -31.42
N PRO A 251 -20.44 -36.76 -31.53
CA PRO A 251 -20.35 -37.73 -30.41
C PRO A 251 -18.94 -38.23 -30.05
N ASP A 252 -17.87 -37.74 -30.71
CA ASP A 252 -16.55 -38.39 -30.67
C ASP A 252 -15.41 -37.49 -30.13
N ASN A 253 -15.76 -36.35 -29.52
CA ASN A 253 -14.80 -35.30 -29.18
C ASN A 253 -14.34 -35.27 -27.71
N GLN A 254 -14.95 -36.05 -26.80
CA GLN A 254 -14.47 -36.10 -25.41
C GLN A 254 -13.03 -36.63 -25.31
N GLY A 255 -12.67 -37.64 -26.12
CA GLY A 255 -11.30 -38.18 -26.15
C GLY A 255 -10.28 -37.21 -26.74
N LYS A 256 -10.66 -36.44 -27.78
CA LYS A 256 -9.77 -35.45 -28.41
C LYS A 256 -9.56 -34.22 -27.53
N VAL A 257 -10.59 -33.75 -26.85
CA VAL A 257 -10.49 -32.62 -25.91
C VAL A 257 -9.66 -33.02 -24.68
N ILE A 258 -9.81 -34.24 -24.17
CA ILE A 258 -8.95 -34.76 -23.09
C ILE A 258 -7.49 -34.85 -23.57
N GLN A 259 -7.24 -35.35 -24.79
CA GLN A 259 -5.89 -35.36 -25.38
C GLN A 259 -5.30 -33.96 -25.58
N GLU A 260 -6.10 -32.99 -26.04
CA GLU A 260 -5.65 -31.60 -26.24
C GLU A 260 -5.39 -30.90 -24.91
N LEU A 261 -6.20 -31.19 -23.87
CA LEU A 261 -6.00 -30.70 -22.51
C LEU A 261 -4.78 -31.34 -21.84
N GLU A 262 -4.56 -32.65 -22.01
CA GLU A 262 -3.34 -33.33 -21.54
C GLU A 262 -2.10 -32.79 -22.27
N LYS A 263 -2.24 -32.47 -23.56
CA LYS A 263 -1.19 -31.83 -24.35
C LYS A 263 -0.91 -30.41 -23.86
N LEU A 264 -1.93 -29.59 -23.61
CA LEU A 264 -1.80 -28.23 -23.06
C LEU A 264 -1.24 -28.22 -21.63
N ILE A 265 -1.68 -29.16 -20.78
CA ILE A 265 -1.11 -29.36 -19.44
C ILE A 265 0.34 -29.81 -19.55
N GLY A 266 0.66 -30.69 -20.50
CA GLY A 266 2.03 -31.10 -20.80
C GLY A 266 2.91 -29.94 -21.30
N GLU A 267 2.40 -29.12 -22.20
CA GLU A 267 3.08 -27.92 -22.73
C GLU A 267 3.26 -26.85 -21.65
N GLN A 268 2.25 -26.63 -20.80
CA GLN A 268 2.37 -25.75 -19.64
C GLN A 268 3.35 -26.29 -18.61
N LYS A 269 3.34 -27.60 -18.34
CA LYS A 269 4.30 -28.24 -17.43
C LYS A 269 5.72 -28.16 -17.98
N ASN A 270 5.89 -28.31 -19.29
CA ASN A 270 7.18 -28.12 -19.96
C ASN A 270 7.62 -26.65 -19.92
N THR A 271 6.69 -25.70 -20.10
CA THR A 271 6.98 -24.25 -20.01
C THR A 271 7.35 -23.85 -18.59
N ILE A 272 6.61 -24.32 -17.58
CA ILE A 272 6.91 -24.12 -16.16
C ILE A 272 8.25 -24.78 -15.82
N SER A 273 8.52 -25.99 -16.31
CA SER A 273 9.81 -26.67 -16.12
C SER A 273 10.95 -25.90 -16.77
N THR A 274 10.73 -25.35 -17.97
CA THR A 274 11.73 -24.57 -18.72
C THR A 274 11.98 -23.22 -18.06
N GLN A 275 10.93 -22.57 -17.56
CA GLN A 275 11.02 -21.33 -16.79
C GLN A 275 11.68 -21.58 -15.43
N ALA A 276 11.37 -22.68 -14.75
CA ALA A 276 12.03 -23.08 -13.50
C ALA A 276 13.50 -23.43 -13.74
N GLN A 277 13.83 -24.09 -14.84
CA GLN A 277 15.22 -24.32 -15.26
C GLN A 277 15.92 -23.01 -15.61
N LYS A 278 15.24 -22.07 -16.27
CA LYS A 278 15.78 -20.74 -16.61
C LYS A 278 15.98 -19.89 -15.35
N ILE A 279 15.07 -19.96 -14.39
CA ILE A 279 15.20 -19.32 -13.08
C ILE A 279 16.39 -19.94 -12.34
N ASN A 280 16.52 -21.27 -12.35
CA ASN A 280 17.65 -21.94 -11.72
C ASN A 280 18.97 -21.62 -12.46
N GLU A 281 18.99 -21.54 -13.80
CA GLU A 281 20.15 -21.07 -14.57
C GLU A 281 20.49 -19.60 -14.27
N LEU A 282 19.49 -18.73 -14.19
CA LEU A 282 19.68 -17.32 -13.85
C LEU A 282 20.11 -17.16 -12.39
N GLU A 283 19.62 -17.98 -11.47
CA GLU A 283 20.06 -18.07 -10.09
C GLU A 283 21.48 -18.61 -10.00
N GLN A 284 21.87 -19.63 -10.77
CA GLN A 284 23.24 -20.12 -10.87
C GLN A 284 24.17 -19.10 -11.55
N GLN A 285 23.67 -18.31 -12.50
CA GLN A 285 24.39 -17.17 -13.07
C GLN A 285 24.52 -16.03 -12.04
N LEU A 286 23.49 -15.75 -11.25
CA LEU A 286 23.54 -14.79 -10.15
C LEU A 286 24.50 -15.26 -9.05
N LEU A 287 24.48 -16.54 -8.73
CA LEU A 287 25.34 -17.20 -7.74
C LEU A 287 26.79 -17.29 -8.23
N SER A 288 27.05 -17.57 -9.50
CA SER A 288 28.42 -17.54 -10.06
C SER A 288 28.98 -16.12 -10.24
N VAL A 289 28.11 -15.12 -10.42
CA VAL A 289 28.49 -13.69 -10.33
C VAL A 289 28.72 -13.28 -8.87
N ALA A 290 27.97 -13.83 -7.91
CA ALA A 290 28.14 -13.61 -6.47
C ALA A 290 29.33 -14.39 -5.87
N ASP A 291 29.70 -15.55 -6.42
CA ASP A 291 30.80 -16.43 -5.97
C ASP A 291 32.18 -15.92 -6.37
N LYS A 292 32.26 -14.85 -7.15
CA LYS A 292 33.53 -14.09 -7.31
C LYS A 292 33.90 -13.29 -6.06
N ASP A 293 33.06 -13.26 -5.03
CA ASP A 293 33.36 -12.65 -3.74
C ASP A 293 32.93 -13.62 -2.62
N SER A 294 33.85 -14.46 -2.17
CA SER A 294 33.63 -15.66 -1.33
C SER A 294 33.16 -15.38 0.12
N ARG A 295 32.33 -14.37 0.36
CA ARG A 295 32.00 -13.86 1.70
C ARG A 295 30.56 -14.04 2.17
N PHE A 296 29.61 -14.51 1.34
CA PHE A 296 28.20 -14.58 1.78
C PHE A 296 27.44 -15.80 1.25
N ASN A 297 27.13 -16.74 2.15
CA ASN A 297 26.23 -17.88 1.89
C ASN A 297 24.80 -17.50 2.32
N LEU A 298 23.93 -17.16 1.36
CA LEU A 298 22.61 -16.53 1.58
C LEU A 298 21.43 -17.51 1.68
N ASN A 299 21.68 -18.82 1.65
CA ASN A 299 20.61 -19.81 1.47
C ASN A 299 19.65 -19.98 2.67
N ASN A 300 19.93 -19.35 3.82
CA ASN A 300 19.07 -19.40 5.03
C ASN A 300 18.75 -18.01 5.62
N ALA A 301 18.90 -16.93 4.85
CA ALA A 301 18.76 -15.57 5.36
C ALA A 301 17.34 -14.98 5.15
N HIS A 302 16.70 -14.49 6.22
CA HIS A 302 15.47 -13.69 6.17
C HIS A 302 15.84 -12.23 6.44
N ILE A 303 15.80 -11.37 5.42
CA ILE A 303 16.03 -9.93 5.60
C ILE A 303 14.87 -9.35 6.41
N LEU A 304 15.15 -8.70 7.53
CA LEU A 304 14.15 -7.90 8.25
C LEU A 304 14.08 -6.52 7.60
N SER A 305 12.90 -6.15 7.10
CA SER A 305 12.64 -4.87 6.43
C SER A 305 12.35 -3.71 7.40
N PRO A 306 13.30 -3.35 8.27
CA PRO A 306 13.56 -1.92 8.42
C PRO A 306 15.01 -1.55 8.12
N VAL A 307 15.20 -0.67 7.15
CA VAL A 307 16.49 -0.06 6.83
C VAL A 307 16.67 1.17 7.70
N LEU A 308 17.69 1.18 8.57
CA LEU A 308 17.94 2.35 9.42
C LEU A 308 18.84 3.33 8.70
N THR A 309 18.30 4.49 8.33
CA THR A 309 19.05 5.54 7.64
C THR A 309 19.68 6.55 8.60
N PHE A 310 20.83 7.09 8.22
CA PHE A 310 21.62 8.03 9.02
C PHE A 310 21.90 9.34 8.26
N LYS A 311 22.12 10.41 9.03
CA LYS A 311 22.65 11.67 8.48
C LYS A 311 24.14 11.54 8.17
N ILE A 312 24.65 12.46 7.35
CA ILE A 312 26.07 12.52 7.01
C ILE A 312 26.92 12.68 8.26
N ASN A 313 28.04 11.96 8.36
CA ASN A 313 28.96 11.95 9.51
C ASN A 313 28.34 11.59 10.89
N GLU A 314 27.07 11.16 10.93
CA GLU A 314 26.41 10.78 12.17
C GLU A 314 26.27 9.25 12.27
N PHE A 315 26.43 8.72 13.48
CA PHE A 315 26.22 7.31 13.83
C PHE A 315 25.21 7.12 14.98
N GLN A 316 24.59 8.21 15.43
CA GLN A 316 23.53 8.17 16.42
C GLN A 316 22.24 7.63 15.79
N ILE A 317 21.57 6.74 16.51
CA ILE A 317 20.27 6.21 16.10
C ILE A 317 19.27 7.37 16.18
N LEU A 318 18.58 7.63 15.08
CA LEU A 318 17.55 8.67 15.04
C LEU A 318 16.32 8.19 15.81
N GLU A 319 15.69 9.07 16.60
CA GLU A 319 14.53 8.76 17.45
C GLU A 319 13.39 8.02 16.72
N HIS A 320 13.18 8.30 15.43
CA HIS A 320 12.13 7.65 14.63
C HIS A 320 12.46 6.19 14.23
N HIS A 321 13.70 5.75 14.42
CA HIS A 321 14.13 4.36 14.21
C HIS A 321 13.93 3.48 15.45
N GLU A 322 13.59 4.07 16.59
CA GLU A 322 13.35 3.33 17.84
C GLU A 322 12.30 2.21 17.70
N PRO A 323 11.12 2.42 17.06
CA PRO A 323 10.14 1.34 16.87
C PRO A 323 10.66 0.19 16.01
N ASN A 324 11.54 0.48 15.03
CA ASN A 324 12.13 -0.54 14.16
C ASN A 324 13.12 -1.41 14.92
N ILE A 325 13.92 -0.82 15.80
CA ILE A 325 14.85 -1.57 16.66
C ILE A 325 14.07 -2.40 17.69
N PHE A 326 12.98 -1.86 18.24
CA PHE A 326 12.08 -2.61 19.10
C PHE A 326 11.50 -3.84 18.39
N LEU A 327 11.04 -3.70 17.14
CA LEU A 327 10.50 -4.82 16.37
C LEU A 327 11.57 -5.91 16.15
N VAL A 328 12.78 -5.53 15.75
CA VAL A 328 13.91 -6.45 15.60
C VAL A 328 14.21 -7.17 16.91
N ALA A 329 14.21 -6.45 18.04
CA ALA A 329 14.40 -7.04 19.35
C ALA A 329 13.31 -8.07 19.70
N GLN A 330 12.03 -7.75 19.42
CA GLN A 330 10.93 -8.70 19.67
C GLN A 330 11.04 -9.93 18.78
N THR A 331 11.36 -9.76 17.49
CA THR A 331 11.57 -10.91 16.60
C THR A 331 12.67 -11.84 17.12
N LEU A 332 13.77 -11.31 17.66
CA LEU A 332 14.85 -12.13 18.23
C LEU A 332 14.47 -12.79 19.56
N LYS A 333 13.57 -12.20 20.34
CA LYS A 333 13.01 -12.80 21.55
C LYS A 333 12.06 -13.94 21.24
N ASP A 334 11.15 -13.72 20.28
CA ASP A 334 10.17 -14.70 19.84
C ASP A 334 10.81 -15.90 19.12
N ASN A 335 12.03 -15.71 18.60
CA ASN A 335 12.75 -16.73 17.85
C ASN A 335 14.14 -16.95 18.43
N PRO A 336 14.28 -17.74 19.51
CA PRO A 336 15.55 -17.90 20.25
C PRO A 336 16.68 -18.54 19.44
N ASN A 337 16.35 -19.25 18.34
CA ASN A 337 17.31 -19.99 17.50
C ASN A 337 17.85 -19.19 16.30
N MET A 338 17.40 -17.95 16.11
CA MET A 338 17.88 -17.11 15.00
C MET A 338 19.05 -16.22 15.43
N ASN A 339 20.00 -15.98 14.53
CA ASN A 339 21.03 -14.97 14.68
C ASN A 339 20.66 -13.73 13.85
N LEU A 340 21.21 -12.58 14.21
CA LEU A 340 21.06 -11.33 13.48
C LEU A 340 22.43 -10.80 13.07
N THR A 341 22.61 -10.62 11.77
CA THR A 341 23.72 -9.84 11.21
C THR A 341 23.26 -8.41 10.96
N ILE A 342 24.02 -7.46 11.49
CA ILE A 342 23.78 -6.01 11.43
C ILE A 342 24.83 -5.43 10.48
N THR A 343 24.43 -5.13 9.26
CA THR A 343 25.35 -4.71 8.19
C THR A 343 25.26 -3.21 7.96
N GLY A 344 26.38 -2.50 8.17
CA GLY A 344 26.52 -1.07 7.96
C GLY A 344 27.02 -0.68 6.58
N TYR A 345 26.37 0.33 6.00
CA TYR A 345 26.71 0.95 4.74
C TYR A 345 26.93 2.45 4.90
N ALA A 346 27.69 3.01 3.96
CA ALA A 346 27.89 4.43 3.79
C ALA A 346 27.74 4.79 2.30
N ASP A 347 27.38 6.04 2.03
CA ASP A 347 27.23 6.49 0.65
C ASP A 347 28.58 6.76 -0.01
N LYS A 348 28.67 6.51 -1.32
CA LYS A 348 29.94 6.62 -2.06
C LYS A 348 30.30 8.06 -2.41
N ALA A 349 29.33 8.96 -2.52
CA ALA A 349 29.58 10.34 -2.92
C ALA A 349 30.15 11.23 -1.80
N THR A 350 30.28 10.71 -0.56
CA THR A 350 30.82 11.47 0.58
C THR A 350 31.87 10.67 1.33
N GLY A 351 32.89 11.34 1.88
CA GLY A 351 33.94 10.71 2.69
C GLY A 351 34.96 9.87 1.89
N THR A 352 36.01 9.39 2.56
CA THR A 352 36.94 8.41 2.01
C THR A 352 36.45 6.98 2.32
N PRO A 353 36.86 5.95 1.56
CA PRO A 353 36.44 4.57 1.83
C PRO A 353 36.73 4.11 3.28
N GLU A 354 37.90 4.49 3.82
CA GLU A 354 38.29 4.18 5.19
C GLU A 354 37.38 4.85 6.23
N VAL A 355 37.10 6.15 6.06
CA VAL A 355 36.19 6.90 6.93
C VAL A 355 34.77 6.34 6.86
N ASN A 356 34.30 6.00 5.66
CA ASN A 356 32.99 5.42 5.42
C ASN A 356 32.83 4.05 6.06
N LYS A 357 33.87 3.21 5.99
CA LYS A 357 33.92 1.90 6.65
C LYS A 357 33.91 2.02 8.17
N ASN A 358 34.64 2.99 8.72
CA ASN A 358 34.60 3.27 10.15
C ASN A 358 33.21 3.75 10.62
N ILE A 359 32.62 4.72 9.92
CA ILE A 359 31.28 5.26 10.26
C ILE A 359 30.20 4.18 10.16
N ALA A 360 30.23 3.35 9.11
CA ALA A 360 29.31 2.22 8.96
C ALA A 360 29.45 1.21 10.13
N ASN A 361 30.69 0.92 10.57
CA ASN A 361 30.94 0.06 11.71
C ASN A 361 30.39 0.64 13.03
N LEU A 362 30.59 1.95 13.25
CA LEU A 362 30.08 2.65 14.43
C LEU A 362 28.54 2.60 14.50
N ARG A 363 27.87 2.78 13.35
CA ARG A 363 26.41 2.66 13.25
C ARG A 363 25.93 1.27 13.64
N ALA A 364 26.52 0.22 13.07
CA ALA A 364 26.13 -1.15 13.36
C ALA A 364 26.41 -1.54 14.81
N THR A 365 27.56 -1.11 15.34
CA THR A 365 27.92 -1.32 16.75
C THR A 365 26.97 -0.60 17.70
N SER A 366 26.54 0.61 17.37
CA SER A 366 25.55 1.37 18.14
C SER A 366 24.23 0.62 18.27
N VAL A 367 23.75 0.06 17.16
CA VAL A 367 22.53 -0.76 17.12
C VAL A 367 22.70 -2.06 17.91
N LYS A 368 23.82 -2.78 17.73
CA LYS A 368 24.14 -3.98 18.52
C LYS A 368 24.09 -3.67 20.02
N ARG A 369 24.77 -2.61 20.45
CA ARG A 369 24.82 -2.18 21.86
C ARG A 369 23.42 -1.90 22.41
N LYS A 370 22.57 -1.26 21.62
CA LYS A 370 21.20 -0.97 22.01
C LYS A 370 20.37 -2.24 22.19
N LEU A 371 20.45 -3.18 21.26
CA LEU A 371 19.78 -4.49 21.35
C LEU A 371 20.23 -5.28 22.59
N VAL A 372 21.52 -5.24 22.93
CA VAL A 372 22.04 -5.90 24.12
C VAL A 372 21.58 -5.18 25.39
N ASN A 373 21.85 -3.88 25.51
CA ASN A 373 21.73 -3.15 26.77
C ASN A 373 20.27 -2.82 27.14
N GLU A 374 19.45 -2.43 26.16
CA GLU A 374 18.07 -2.01 26.43
C GLU A 374 17.08 -3.17 26.30
N TYR A 375 17.36 -4.13 25.43
CA TYR A 375 16.42 -5.22 25.14
C TYR A 375 16.86 -6.59 25.65
N GLY A 376 18.09 -6.74 26.15
CA GLY A 376 18.59 -7.98 26.75
C GLY A 376 18.85 -9.10 25.74
N ILE A 377 19.10 -8.77 24.47
CA ILE A 377 19.44 -9.77 23.46
C ILE A 377 20.86 -10.28 23.70
N ASN A 378 21.05 -11.60 23.68
CA ASN A 378 22.38 -12.19 23.84
C ASN A 378 23.31 -11.72 22.70
N SER A 379 24.44 -11.11 23.08
CA SER A 379 25.44 -10.56 22.15
C SER A 379 26.03 -11.60 21.18
N ASP A 380 26.06 -12.88 21.56
CA ASP A 380 26.58 -13.97 20.73
C ASP A 380 25.69 -14.26 19.52
N ARG A 381 24.42 -13.81 19.58
CA ARG A 381 23.47 -13.91 18.46
C ARG A 381 23.55 -12.73 17.50
N LEU A 382 24.40 -11.74 17.78
CA LEU A 382 24.48 -10.49 17.04
C LEU A 382 25.85 -10.33 16.37
N GLU A 383 25.87 -10.34 15.05
CA GLU A 383 27.08 -10.09 14.26
C GLU A 383 27.04 -8.66 13.68
N VAL A 384 28.20 -7.98 13.63
CA VAL A 384 28.34 -6.67 13.01
C VAL A 384 29.24 -6.79 11.79
N ILE A 385 28.75 -6.33 10.64
CA ILE A 385 29.52 -6.24 9.40
C ILE A 385 29.55 -4.78 8.96
N SER A 386 30.71 -4.31 8.49
CA SER A 386 30.85 -2.99 7.88
C SER A 386 31.29 -3.10 6.44
N VAL A 387 30.38 -2.73 5.53
CA VAL A 387 30.63 -2.66 4.09
C VAL A 387 31.14 -1.26 3.69
N GLY A 388 30.86 -0.23 4.49
CA GLY A 388 31.24 1.14 4.17
C GLY A 388 30.65 1.57 2.83
N SER A 389 31.45 2.19 1.96
CA SER A 389 31.05 2.60 0.62
C SER A 389 31.51 1.65 -0.49
N GLU A 390 31.97 0.44 -0.14
CA GLU A 390 32.45 -0.57 -1.11
C GLU A 390 31.30 -1.09 -1.99
N ALA A 391 30.10 -1.23 -1.42
CA ALA A 391 28.86 -1.56 -2.14
C ALA A 391 27.79 -0.48 -1.94
N GLN A 392 26.93 -0.28 -2.93
CA GLN A 392 25.76 0.60 -2.86
C GLN A 392 24.51 -0.25 -3.13
N ILE A 393 23.66 -0.35 -2.12
CA ILE A 393 22.42 -1.15 -2.12
C ILE A 393 21.24 -0.41 -2.74
N PHE A 394 21.29 0.93 -2.77
CA PHE A 394 20.26 1.78 -3.36
C PHE A 394 20.86 2.67 -4.45
N GLU A 395 20.09 2.92 -5.51
CA GLU A 395 20.47 3.84 -6.58
C GLU A 395 20.64 5.28 -6.07
N LYS A 396 19.81 5.69 -5.09
CA LYS A 396 19.90 7.01 -4.49
C LYS A 396 21.01 7.06 -3.45
N ASN A 397 22.09 7.78 -3.76
CA ASN A 397 23.31 7.84 -2.95
C ASN A 397 23.04 8.02 -1.44
N ASN A 398 22.23 9.01 -1.05
CA ASN A 398 22.01 9.33 0.36
C ASN A 398 21.25 8.25 1.15
N TRP A 399 20.62 7.29 0.48
CA TRP A 399 19.97 6.13 1.12
C TRP A 399 20.98 5.04 1.52
N ASN A 400 22.19 5.04 0.96
CA ASN A 400 23.25 4.09 1.32
C ASN A 400 23.92 4.41 2.66
N ARG A 401 23.57 5.50 3.34
CA ARG A 401 23.92 5.70 4.75
C ARG A 401 22.97 4.91 5.64
N ALA A 402 23.15 3.60 5.66
CA ALA A 402 22.13 2.69 6.17
C ALA A 402 22.67 1.54 7.01
N ILE A 403 21.80 0.94 7.81
CA ILE A 403 21.95 -0.38 8.41
C ILE A 403 20.89 -1.30 7.85
N ILE A 404 21.29 -2.51 7.45
CA ILE A 404 20.41 -3.61 7.08
C ILE A 404 20.53 -4.72 8.12
N PHE A 405 19.39 -5.34 8.41
CA PHE A 405 19.25 -6.48 9.30
C PHE A 405 19.02 -7.76 8.51
N ILE A 406 19.85 -8.77 8.78
CA ILE A 406 19.73 -10.08 8.15
C ILE A 406 19.57 -11.11 9.26
N LEU A 407 18.41 -11.75 9.36
CA LEU A 407 18.24 -12.90 10.22
C LEU A 407 18.75 -14.15 9.52
N SER A 408 19.41 -15.03 10.25
CA SER A 408 19.80 -16.35 9.80
C SER A 408 19.47 -17.38 10.86
N ASN A 409 19.12 -18.59 10.44
CA ASN A 409 19.10 -19.72 11.37
C ASN A 409 20.53 -20.05 11.79
N LYS A 410 20.69 -20.50 13.03
CA LYS A 410 21.96 -20.97 13.57
C LYS A 410 22.53 -22.14 12.79
#